data_AF-A0A7C7GLR0-F1
#
_entry.id   AF-A0A7C7GLR0-F1
#
_cell.length_a   1.000
_cell.length_b   1.000
_cell.length_c   1.000
_cell.angle_alpha   90.00
_cell.angle_beta   90.00
_cell.angle_gamma   90.00
#
_symmetry.space_group_name_H-M   'P 1'
#
loop_
_entity.id
_entity.type
_entity.pdbx_description
1 polymer ?
#
loop_
_entity_poly.entity_id
_entity_poly.type
_entity_poly.pdbx_seq_one_letter_code
_entity_poly.pdbx_strand_id
1 'polypeptide(L)'
;MVVDSVFGGCRSGHGADTDQGYVYLKYGRPNTIVQRLHGTDYYPYEIWHYHHTLGLSNRRFLFYAPHVVGECLEILQTDLPGEKRNDDWIEILKSRENRLRVTDSQLNRLNPRDTFSREEPEDLYYNPR
;
A
#
# COMPACT_ATOMS: atom_id res chain seq x y z
N MET A 1 13.00 -17.35 -9.79
CA MET A 1 11.53 -17.48 -9.94
C MET A 1 10.98 -16.18 -10.53
N VAL A 2 9.77 -16.13 -11.14
CA VAL A 2 9.20 -14.85 -11.66
C VAL A 2 9.14 -13.78 -10.57
N VAL A 3 8.80 -14.19 -9.35
CA VAL A 3 8.72 -13.31 -8.18
C VAL A 3 10.06 -12.65 -7.85
N ASP A 4 11.17 -13.40 -7.87
CA ASP A 4 12.52 -12.86 -7.63
C ASP A 4 12.94 -11.86 -8.70
N SER A 5 12.63 -12.14 -9.97
CA SER A 5 12.99 -11.23 -11.06
C SER A 5 12.21 -9.92 -11.03
N VAL A 6 10.96 -9.94 -10.54
CA VAL A 6 10.09 -8.75 -10.53
C VAL A 6 10.24 -7.97 -9.24
N PHE A 7 10.29 -8.66 -8.09
CA PHE A 7 10.25 -8.03 -6.77
C PHE A 7 11.55 -8.18 -5.96
N GLY A 8 12.55 -8.90 -6.47
CA GLY A 8 13.79 -9.16 -5.73
C GLY A 8 14.73 -7.96 -5.62
N GLY A 9 14.54 -6.89 -6.40
CA GLY A 9 15.49 -5.77 -6.50
C GLY A 9 15.85 -5.16 -5.15
N CYS A 10 14.87 -4.96 -4.26
CA CYS A 10 15.09 -4.30 -2.98
C CYS A 10 15.49 -5.27 -1.83
N ARG A 11 15.44 -6.59 -2.08
CA ARG A 11 15.80 -7.66 -1.12
C ARG A 11 16.90 -8.57 -1.67
N SER A 12 17.89 -8.02 -2.38
CA SER A 12 19.05 -8.77 -2.88
C SER A 12 18.70 -10.01 -3.72
N GLY A 13 17.63 -9.93 -4.51
CA GLY A 13 17.13 -11.03 -5.34
C GLY A 13 16.08 -11.92 -4.65
N HIS A 14 15.75 -11.68 -3.38
CA HIS A 14 14.73 -12.44 -2.65
C HIS A 14 13.35 -11.79 -2.81
N GLY A 15 12.70 -12.02 -3.96
CA GLY A 15 11.43 -11.36 -4.27
C GLY A 15 10.30 -11.81 -3.35
N ALA A 16 10.30 -13.07 -2.93
CA ALA A 16 9.31 -13.62 -2.01
C ALA A 16 9.31 -12.95 -0.62
N ASP A 17 10.43 -12.33 -0.23
CA ASP A 17 10.59 -11.65 1.06
C ASP A 17 10.13 -10.18 1.02
N THR A 18 9.61 -9.72 -0.11
CA THR A 18 8.96 -8.42 -0.24
C THR A 18 7.46 -8.55 -0.03
N ASP A 19 6.82 -7.48 0.44
CA ASP A 19 5.38 -7.45 0.59
C ASP A 19 4.65 -7.63 -0.75
N GLN A 20 5.16 -7.03 -1.83
CA GLN A 20 4.61 -7.23 -3.17
C GLN A 20 4.77 -8.68 -3.64
N GLY A 21 5.92 -9.32 -3.39
CA GLY A 21 6.14 -10.72 -3.72
C GLY A 21 5.28 -11.68 -2.90
N TYR A 22 5.10 -11.41 -1.60
CA TYR A 22 4.16 -12.12 -0.74
C TYR A 22 2.73 -12.03 -1.29
N VAL A 23 2.26 -10.82 -1.60
CA VAL A 23 0.92 -10.60 -2.16
C VAL A 23 0.79 -11.30 -3.52
N TYR A 24 1.79 -11.19 -4.40
CA TYR A 24 1.78 -11.83 -5.71
C TYR A 24 1.71 -13.36 -5.60
N LEU A 25 2.45 -13.97 -4.67
CA LEU A 25 2.42 -15.42 -4.44
C LEU A 25 1.07 -15.89 -3.88
N LYS A 26 0.48 -15.11 -2.96
CA LYS A 26 -0.76 -15.48 -2.28
C LYS A 26 -2.02 -15.22 -3.10
N TYR A 27 -2.06 -14.11 -3.83
CA TYR A 27 -3.25 -13.62 -4.54
C TYR A 27 -3.10 -13.63 -6.06
N GLY A 28 -1.91 -13.91 -6.58
CA GLY A 28 -1.61 -13.87 -8.00
C GLY A 28 -1.39 -12.44 -8.52
N ARG A 29 -1.33 -12.33 -9.85
CA ARG A 29 -1.14 -11.06 -10.55
C ARG A 29 -2.36 -10.16 -10.36
N PRO A 30 -2.19 -8.87 -10.00
CA PRO A 30 -3.31 -7.93 -9.93
C PRO A 30 -3.91 -7.65 -11.32
N ASN A 31 -5.18 -7.25 -11.34
CA ASN A 31 -5.86 -6.85 -12.57
C ASN A 31 -5.41 -5.47 -13.04
N THR A 32 -5.29 -4.53 -12.10
CA THR A 32 -4.85 -3.16 -12.36
C THR A 32 -3.79 -2.76 -11.35
N ILE A 33 -2.80 -1.99 -11.82
CA ILE A 33 -1.75 -1.41 -11.01
C ILE A 33 -1.75 0.09 -11.28
N VAL A 34 -1.90 0.90 -10.23
CA VAL A 34 -1.74 2.36 -10.30
C VAL A 34 -0.44 2.73 -9.58
N GLN A 35 0.49 3.39 -10.28
CA GLN A 35 1.79 3.79 -9.73
C GLN A 35 1.89 5.31 -9.62
N ARG A 36 2.41 5.78 -8.48
CA ARG A 36 2.78 7.17 -8.18
C ARG A 36 4.13 7.19 -7.49
N LEU A 37 5.17 6.81 -8.23
CA LEU A 37 6.52 6.70 -7.69
C LEU A 37 7.29 8.03 -7.69
N HIS A 38 6.90 8.98 -8.54
CA HIS A 38 7.57 10.25 -8.73
C HIS A 38 6.56 11.39 -8.89
N GLY A 39 6.99 12.63 -8.65
CA GLY A 39 6.17 13.84 -8.91
C GLY A 39 4.91 13.93 -8.05
N THR A 40 4.92 13.32 -6.87
CA THR A 40 3.79 13.27 -5.93
C THR A 40 4.13 14.04 -4.66
N ASP A 41 3.13 14.65 -4.03
CA ASP A 41 3.29 15.31 -2.73
C ASP A 41 3.37 14.31 -1.56
N TYR A 42 3.01 13.06 -1.84
CA TYR A 42 2.94 11.92 -0.94
C TYR A 42 4.22 11.07 -0.94
N TYR A 43 4.36 10.12 -0.01
CA TYR A 43 5.33 9.04 -0.20
C TYR A 43 5.04 8.30 -1.52
N PRO A 44 6.08 7.84 -2.26
CA PRO A 44 5.89 6.98 -3.42
C PRO A 44 4.99 5.80 -3.10
N TYR A 45 4.01 5.52 -3.96
CA TYR A 45 3.04 4.46 -3.70
C TYR A 45 2.56 3.72 -4.96
N GLU A 46 2.03 2.53 -4.73
CA GLU A 46 1.45 1.66 -5.74
C GLU A 46 0.15 1.05 -5.22
N ILE A 47 -0.90 1.04 -6.04
CA ILE A 47 -2.19 0.44 -5.71
C ILE A 47 -2.40 -0.76 -6.62
N TRP A 48 -2.57 -1.93 -6.02
CA TRP A 48 -2.96 -3.15 -6.72
C TRP A 48 -4.44 -3.38 -6.54
N HIS A 49 -5.14 -3.64 -7.64
CA HIS A 49 -6.55 -3.95 -7.63
C HIS A 49 -6.82 -5.34 -8.20
N TYR A 50 -7.67 -6.08 -7.49
CA TYR A 50 -8.16 -7.40 -7.84
C TYR A 50 -9.68 -7.35 -7.99
N HIS A 51 -10.17 -7.60 -9.21
CA HIS A 51 -11.61 -7.71 -9.45
C HIS A 51 -12.20 -8.89 -8.67
N HIS A 52 -11.48 -10.01 -8.62
CA HIS A 52 -11.85 -11.21 -7.88
C HIS A 52 -10.61 -11.88 -7.27
N THR A 53 -10.62 -12.12 -5.96
CA THR A 53 -9.57 -12.87 -5.25
C THR A 53 -10.11 -13.49 -3.95
N LEU A 54 -9.73 -14.73 -3.66
CA LEU A 54 -10.23 -15.51 -2.50
C LEU A 54 -11.76 -15.50 -2.35
N GLY A 55 -12.51 -15.54 -3.45
CA GLY A 55 -13.98 -15.48 -3.43
C GLY A 55 -14.58 -14.11 -3.09
N LEU A 56 -13.73 -13.09 -2.92
CA LEU A 56 -14.12 -11.70 -2.70
C LEU A 56 -13.92 -10.89 -3.98
N SER A 57 -14.66 -9.80 -4.12
CA SER A 57 -14.55 -8.90 -5.27
C SER A 57 -14.03 -7.53 -4.88
N ASN A 58 -13.45 -6.82 -5.85
CA ASN A 58 -13.00 -5.43 -5.75
C ASN A 58 -12.09 -5.19 -4.53
N ARG A 59 -11.00 -5.93 -4.47
CA ARG A 59 -10.02 -5.89 -3.38
C ARG A 59 -8.76 -5.15 -3.78
N ARG A 60 -8.19 -4.43 -2.83
CA ARG A 60 -7.07 -3.52 -3.07
C ARG A 60 -5.97 -3.68 -2.05
N PHE A 61 -4.75 -3.48 -2.51
CA PHE A 61 -3.59 -3.21 -1.65
C PHE A 61 -3.04 -1.84 -2.04
N LEU A 62 -2.71 -1.04 -1.04
CA LEU A 62 -1.89 0.14 -1.17
C LEU A 62 -0.53 -0.18 -0.58
N PHE A 63 0.50 -0.10 -1.40
CA PHE A 63 1.89 -0.18 -0.98
C PHE A 63 2.53 1.20 -1.04
N TYR A 64 3.48 1.47 -0.16
CA TYR A 64 4.20 2.76 -0.12
C TYR A 64 5.67 2.57 0.26
N ALA A 65 6.52 3.53 -0.08
CA ALA A 65 7.94 3.55 0.29
C ALA A 65 8.18 4.50 1.48
N PRO A 66 8.20 4.02 2.74
CA PRO A 66 8.47 4.87 3.91
C PRO A 66 9.94 5.28 4.05
N HIS A 67 10.84 4.67 3.29
CA HIS A 67 12.29 4.79 3.45
C HIS A 67 12.97 5.17 2.13
N VAL A 68 13.98 6.04 2.20
CA VAL A 68 14.72 6.57 1.04
C VAL A 68 15.70 5.55 0.43
N VAL A 69 16.08 4.49 1.15
CA VAL A 69 17.10 3.54 0.68
C VAL A 69 16.45 2.26 0.18
N GLY A 70 16.54 2.00 -1.13
CA GLY A 70 16.24 0.71 -1.76
C GLY A 70 14.83 0.52 -2.34
N GLU A 71 13.92 1.50 -2.23
CA GLU A 71 12.58 1.51 -2.85
C GLU A 71 11.75 0.23 -2.57
N CYS A 72 11.95 -0.44 -1.43
CA CYS A 72 11.03 -1.49 -1.01
C CYS A 72 9.68 -0.86 -0.67
N LEU A 73 8.66 -1.21 -1.45
CA LEU A 73 7.29 -0.89 -1.10
C LEU A 73 6.80 -1.86 -0.02
N GLU A 74 6.16 -1.29 1.01
CA GLU A 74 5.54 -2.01 2.12
C GLU A 74 4.02 -1.87 2.04
N ILE A 75 3.26 -2.85 2.52
CA ILE A 75 1.79 -2.73 2.63
C ILE A 75 1.46 -1.62 3.62
N LEU A 76 0.79 -0.59 3.13
CA LEU A 76 0.22 0.46 3.96
C LEU A 76 -1.21 0.13 4.37
N GLN A 77 -2.04 -0.34 3.43
CA GLN A 77 -3.47 -0.55 3.66
C GLN A 77 -4.02 -1.62 2.70
N THR A 78 -4.99 -2.39 3.17
CA THR A 78 -5.82 -3.24 2.30
C THR A 78 -7.23 -3.40 2.85
N ASP A 79 -8.17 -3.66 1.94
CA ASP A 79 -9.53 -4.03 2.27
C ASP A 79 -9.75 -5.54 2.38
N LEU A 80 -8.69 -6.36 2.27
CA LEU A 80 -8.79 -7.81 2.44
C LEU A 80 -8.92 -8.20 3.92
N PRO A 81 -9.91 -9.05 4.28
CA PRO A 81 -10.03 -9.55 5.64
C PRO A 81 -8.81 -10.37 6.05
N GLY A 82 -8.29 -10.10 7.25
CA GLY A 82 -7.14 -10.81 7.81
C GLY A 82 -5.76 -10.27 7.40
N GLU A 83 -5.72 -9.24 6.56
CA GLU A 83 -4.48 -8.52 6.20
C GLU A 83 -4.37 -7.19 6.96
N LYS A 84 -3.24 -6.49 6.80
CA LYS A 84 -2.95 -5.22 7.47
C LYS A 84 -3.97 -4.14 7.07
N ARG A 85 -4.67 -3.59 8.06
CA ARG A 85 -5.64 -2.51 7.88
C ARG A 85 -5.28 -1.28 8.72
N ASN A 86 -5.09 -0.15 8.06
CA ASN A 86 -4.82 1.16 8.65
C ASN A 86 -5.91 2.14 8.24
N ASP A 87 -6.74 2.60 9.17
CA ASP A 87 -7.82 3.54 8.86
C ASP A 87 -7.30 4.99 8.65
N ASP A 88 -6.10 5.31 9.15
CA ASP A 88 -5.39 6.60 9.03
C ASP A 88 -4.35 6.61 7.90
N TRP A 89 -4.46 5.69 6.94
CA TRP A 89 -3.47 5.48 5.88
C TRP A 89 -3.18 6.75 5.05
N ILE A 90 -4.17 7.63 4.82
CA ILE A 90 -3.97 8.90 4.12
C ILE A 90 -2.99 9.81 4.87
N GLU A 91 -3.10 9.87 6.19
CA GLU A 91 -2.22 10.70 7.02
C GLU A 91 -0.80 10.15 7.05
N ILE A 92 -0.66 8.82 7.12
CA ILE A 92 0.63 8.14 7.04
C ILE A 92 1.28 8.43 5.68
N LEU A 93 0.52 8.36 4.59
CA LEU A 93 1.01 8.57 3.23
C LEU A 93 1.46 10.03 2.98
N LYS A 94 0.83 11.00 3.65
CA LYS A 94 1.19 12.44 3.59
C LYS A 94 2.41 12.79 4.45
N SER A 95 2.60 12.09 5.56
CA SER A 95 3.52 12.50 6.61
C SER A 95 4.99 12.29 6.24
N ARG A 96 5.62 13.28 5.60
CA ARG A 96 7.09 13.32 5.44
C ARG A 96 7.86 13.33 6.78
N GLU A 97 7.18 13.54 7.91
CA GLU A 97 7.79 13.89 9.20
C GLU A 97 7.61 12.86 10.34
N ASN A 98 6.95 11.71 10.14
CA ASN A 98 6.81 10.71 11.20
C ASN A 98 8.00 9.75 11.29
N ARG A 99 9.15 10.29 11.70
CA ARG A 99 10.29 9.50 12.16
C ARG A 99 10.14 9.00 13.60
N LEU A 100 9.04 9.31 14.29
CA LEU A 100 8.83 8.93 15.69
C LEU A 100 7.34 8.67 15.94
N ARG A 101 7.02 7.42 16.35
CA ARG A 101 5.79 6.92 17.00
C ARG A 101 4.83 6.09 16.13
N VAL A 102 5.12 4.79 16.11
CA VAL A 102 4.13 3.71 15.90
C VAL A 102 3.23 3.53 17.16
N THR A 103 2.98 4.59 17.93
CA THR A 103 2.16 4.53 19.17
C THR A 103 0.93 5.45 19.17
N ASP A 104 0.72 6.25 18.11
CA ASP A 104 -0.38 7.23 18.08
C ASP A 104 -1.67 6.75 17.38
N SER A 105 -1.74 5.47 17.00
CA SER A 105 -2.99 4.84 16.50
C SER A 105 -4.13 4.82 17.54
N GLN A 106 -3.84 5.22 18.78
CA GLN A 106 -4.83 5.43 19.84
C GLN A 106 -5.34 6.88 19.94
N LEU A 107 -4.56 7.89 19.53
CA LEU A 107 -4.97 9.31 19.64
C LEU A 107 -5.83 9.77 18.45
N ASN A 108 -5.66 9.18 17.28
CA ASN A 108 -6.46 9.49 16.09
C ASN A 108 -7.92 8.98 16.15
N ARG A 109 -8.29 8.15 17.15
CA ARG A 109 -9.66 7.64 17.34
C ARG A 109 -10.64 8.67 17.89
N LEU A 110 -10.16 9.81 18.40
CA LEU A 110 -10.98 10.79 19.14
C LEU A 110 -11.53 11.92 18.26
N ASN A 111 -11.11 12.01 17.00
CA ASN A 111 -11.68 12.97 16.04
C ASN A 111 -12.51 12.20 15.01
N PRO A 112 -13.83 12.43 14.92
CA PRO A 112 -14.61 11.98 13.78
C PRO A 112 -14.16 12.81 12.57
N ARG A 113 -13.10 12.34 11.90
CA ARG A 113 -12.65 12.91 10.64
C ARG A 113 -13.63 12.51 9.56
N ASP A 114 -13.97 13.49 8.74
CA ASP A 114 -14.62 13.29 7.45
C ASP A 114 -13.89 12.15 6.73
N THR A 115 -14.58 11.03 6.51
CA THR A 115 -14.00 9.79 5.96
C THR A 115 -13.63 9.93 4.49
N PHE A 116 -13.87 11.09 3.89
CA PHE A 116 -13.53 11.40 2.52
C PHE A 116 -12.59 12.60 2.48
N SER A 117 -11.30 12.33 2.41
CA SER A 117 -10.24 13.33 2.29
C SER A 117 -10.31 14.13 0.98
N ARG A 118 -11.00 13.61 -0.06
CA ARG A 118 -11.03 14.15 -1.44
C ARG A 118 -9.66 14.25 -2.09
N GLU A 119 -8.69 13.50 -1.57
CA GLU A 119 -7.31 13.50 -2.05
C GLU A 119 -7.11 12.51 -3.19
N GLU A 120 -6.13 12.78 -4.06
CA GLU A 120 -5.80 11.91 -5.19
C GLU A 120 -5.57 10.44 -4.77
N PRO A 121 -4.77 10.11 -3.72
CA PRO A 121 -4.54 8.71 -3.36
C PRO A 121 -5.81 7.99 -2.94
N GLU A 122 -6.76 8.69 -2.31
CA GLU A 122 -8.05 8.12 -1.92
C GLU A 122 -8.93 7.84 -3.14
N ASP A 123 -9.02 8.80 -4.07
CA ASP A 123 -9.77 8.60 -5.31
C ASP A 123 -9.19 7.42 -6.11
N LEU A 124 -7.86 7.36 -6.27
CA LEU A 124 -7.20 6.27 -6.98
C LEU A 124 -7.34 4.93 -6.28
N TYR A 125 -7.41 4.93 -4.94
CA TYR A 125 -7.63 3.71 -4.17
C TYR A 125 -9.05 3.18 -4.42
N TYR A 126 -10.08 4.01 -4.33
CA TYR A 126 -11.45 3.54 -4.52
C TYR A 126 -11.86 3.38 -6.00
N ASN A 127 -11.23 4.15 -6.90
CA ASN A 127 -11.49 4.19 -8.34
C ASN A 127 -10.18 3.97 -9.12
N PRO A 128 -9.52 2.81 -9.01
CA PRO A 128 -8.27 2.55 -9.72
C PRO A 128 -8.51 2.59 -11.24
N ARG A 129 -7.77 3.46 -11.94
CA ARG A 129 -7.87 3.69 -13.39
C ARG A 129 -6.69 3.12 -14.14
#